data_AF-A0AAX6LI87-F1
#
_entry.id   AF-A0AAX6LI87-F1
#
_cell.length_a   1.000
_cell.length_b   1.000
_cell.length_c   1.000
_cell.angle_alpha   90.00
_cell.angle_beta   90.00
_cell.angle_gamma   90.00
#
_symmetry.space_group_name_H-M   'P 1'
#
loop_
_entity.id
_entity.type
_entity.pdbx_description
1 polymer ?
#
loop_
_entity_poly.entity_id
_entity_poly.type
_entity_poly.pdbx_seq_one_letter_code
_entity_poly.pdbx_strand_id
1 'polypeptide(L)'
;MYYFLNDNMQFSKSGIEQAEINRLNLFKKNQVAAKIVTRIFAMNLHDVLDGAQIADDDFVNLFDFFNGSTSVKRQAFNLADFEVPADAIKTRKDNQVQVVEHGKLIMIIYLRAGTEAISNVQYFDVNGRTLKMSWWDTRGFKCLEQLFDWDGKIAQEAYFGPDGLIHMADCKK
;
A
#
# COMPACT_ATOMS: atom_id res chain seq x y z
N MET A 1 -26.33 -1.07 13.53
CA MET A 1 -25.12 -1.33 12.74
C MET A 1 -24.15 -2.11 13.61
N TYR A 2 -23.62 -3.23 13.11
CA TYR A 2 -22.63 -4.05 13.82
C TYR A 2 -21.24 -3.88 13.22
N TYR A 3 -20.20 -4.01 14.05
CA TYR A 3 -18.80 -3.98 13.63
C TYR A 3 -18.09 -5.21 14.16
N PHE A 4 -17.49 -5.99 13.27
CA PHE A 4 -16.65 -7.14 13.63
C PHE A 4 -15.20 -6.70 13.60
N LEU A 5 -14.53 -6.75 14.76
CA LEU A 5 -13.17 -6.24 14.90
C LEU A 5 -12.17 -7.37 14.68
N ASN A 6 -11.18 -7.10 13.84
CA ASN A 6 -10.04 -7.97 13.60
C ASN A 6 -8.76 -7.13 13.45
N ASP A 7 -7.61 -7.78 13.49
CA ASP A 7 -6.32 -7.10 13.35
C ASP A 7 -6.06 -6.76 11.88
N ASN A 8 -6.17 -7.74 10.99
CA ASN A 8 -5.92 -7.62 9.56
C ASN A 8 -6.82 -8.55 8.73
N MET A 9 -6.72 -8.44 7.41
CA MET A 9 -7.31 -9.36 6.44
C MET A 9 -6.24 -9.72 5.41
N GLN A 10 -5.95 -11.01 5.23
CA GLN A 10 -4.89 -11.51 4.34
C GLN A 10 -5.42 -12.51 3.32
N PHE A 11 -4.66 -12.77 2.25
CA PHE A 11 -5.01 -13.77 1.23
C PHE A 11 -5.19 -15.17 1.83
N SER A 12 -4.25 -15.61 2.66
CA SER A 12 -4.38 -16.83 3.46
C SER A 12 -5.30 -16.58 4.64
N LYS A 13 -6.52 -17.11 4.58
CA LYS A 13 -7.52 -16.97 5.64
C LYS A 13 -7.34 -18.10 6.65
N SER A 14 -7.26 -17.75 7.93
CA SER A 14 -7.43 -18.73 9.00
C SER A 14 -8.92 -19.05 9.17
N GLY A 15 -9.25 -19.97 10.09
CA GLY A 15 -10.64 -20.26 10.44
C GLY A 15 -11.39 -19.03 11.00
N ILE A 16 -10.68 -18.06 11.58
CA ILE A 16 -11.27 -16.85 12.16
C ILE A 16 -11.79 -15.92 11.05
N GLU A 17 -10.95 -15.57 10.07
CA GLU A 17 -11.37 -14.70 8.96
C GLU A 17 -12.50 -15.35 8.16
N GLN A 18 -12.43 -16.67 7.94
CA GLN A 18 -13.50 -17.38 7.24
C GLN A 18 -14.85 -17.31 7.99
N ALA A 19 -14.84 -17.48 9.31
CA ALA A 19 -16.04 -17.37 10.13
C ALA A 19 -16.60 -15.95 10.13
N GLU A 20 -15.72 -14.94 10.18
CA GLU A 20 -16.10 -13.53 10.13
C GLU A 20 -16.76 -13.14 8.81
N ILE A 21 -16.20 -13.59 7.67
CA ILE A 21 -16.78 -13.39 6.33
C ILE A 21 -18.14 -14.08 6.22
N ASN A 22 -18.26 -15.32 6.69
CA ASN A 22 -19.53 -16.05 6.68
C ASN A 22 -20.60 -15.32 7.52
N ARG A 23 -20.21 -14.77 8.66
CA ARG A 23 -21.09 -13.97 9.52
C ARG A 23 -21.52 -12.67 8.84
N LEU A 24 -20.61 -11.96 8.18
CA LEU A 24 -20.94 -10.77 7.38
C LEU A 24 -21.97 -11.10 6.29
N ASN A 25 -21.75 -12.18 5.54
CA ASN A 25 -22.66 -12.65 4.50
C ASN A 25 -24.06 -13.01 5.05
N LEU A 26 -24.10 -13.66 6.22
CA LEU A 26 -25.36 -13.97 6.91
C LEU A 26 -26.13 -12.69 7.27
N PHE A 27 -25.43 -11.67 7.81
CA PHE A 27 -26.05 -10.40 8.19
C PHE A 27 -26.61 -9.67 6.96
N LYS A 28 -25.83 -9.62 5.87
CA LYS A 28 -26.25 -9.04 4.59
C LYS A 28 -27.50 -9.74 4.03
N LYS A 29 -27.55 -11.07 4.06
CA LYS A 29 -28.73 -11.86 3.63
C LYS A 29 -29.99 -11.54 4.45
N ASN A 30 -29.82 -11.21 5.73
CA ASN A 30 -30.92 -10.85 6.63
C ASN A 30 -31.15 -9.33 6.73
N GLN A 31 -30.55 -8.53 5.83
CA GLN A 31 -30.67 -7.07 5.81
C GLN A 31 -30.25 -6.40 7.13
N VAL A 32 -29.35 -7.04 7.88
CA VAL A 32 -28.76 -6.48 9.10
C VAL A 32 -27.47 -5.77 8.71
N ALA A 33 -27.41 -4.46 8.96
CA ALA A 33 -26.24 -3.66 8.64
C ALA A 33 -25.03 -4.08 9.51
N ALA A 34 -23.94 -4.50 8.86
CA ALA A 34 -22.69 -4.90 9.49
C ALA A 34 -21.47 -4.56 8.62
N LYS A 35 -20.31 -4.33 9.25
CA LYS A 35 -19.02 -4.20 8.59
C LYS A 35 -17.92 -4.95 9.33
N ILE A 36 -16.86 -5.35 8.62
CA ILE A 36 -15.61 -5.81 9.23
C ILE A 36 -14.69 -4.59 9.41
N VAL A 37 -14.01 -4.50 10.55
CA VAL A 37 -13.08 -3.42 10.87
C VAL A 37 -11.70 -4.00 11.16
N THR A 38 -10.68 -3.48 10.50
CA THR A 38 -9.28 -3.86 10.73
C THR A 38 -8.41 -2.67 11.12
N ARG A 39 -7.32 -2.92 11.82
CA ARG A 39 -6.46 -1.87 12.39
C ARG A 39 -5.01 -1.88 11.89
N ILE A 40 -4.60 -2.92 11.17
CA ILE A 40 -3.26 -3.02 10.60
C ILE A 40 -3.28 -2.51 9.15
N PHE A 41 -2.30 -1.68 8.80
CA PHE A 41 -2.09 -1.20 7.44
C PHE A 41 -1.70 -2.34 6.49
N ALA A 42 -2.28 -2.35 5.28
CA ALA A 42 -1.92 -3.30 4.24
C ALA A 42 -2.08 -2.66 2.85
N MET A 43 -0.99 -2.64 2.07
CA MET A 43 -0.97 -2.02 0.74
C MET A 43 -1.81 -2.76 -0.31
N ASN A 44 -2.12 -4.03 -0.05
CA ASN A 44 -2.85 -4.93 -0.94
C ASN A 44 -4.24 -5.28 -0.41
N LEU A 45 -4.74 -4.55 0.60
CA LEU A 45 -6.00 -4.86 1.26
C LEU A 45 -7.15 -5.04 0.27
N HIS A 46 -7.30 -4.10 -0.68
CA HIS A 46 -8.43 -4.14 -1.60
C HIS A 46 -8.34 -5.30 -2.59
N ASP A 47 -7.15 -5.79 -2.94
CA ASP A 47 -7.02 -7.03 -3.71
C ASP A 47 -7.40 -8.25 -2.88
N VAL A 48 -7.12 -8.24 -1.56
CA VAL A 48 -7.58 -9.28 -0.63
C VAL A 48 -9.11 -9.26 -0.51
N LEU A 49 -9.73 -8.07 -0.42
CA LEU A 49 -11.18 -7.92 -0.34
C LEU A 49 -11.87 -8.44 -1.61
N ASP A 50 -11.36 -8.07 -2.79
CA ASP A 50 -11.85 -8.60 -4.08
C ASP A 50 -11.81 -10.13 -4.12
N GLY A 51 -10.66 -10.71 -3.75
CA GLY A 51 -10.47 -12.16 -3.72
C GLY A 51 -11.35 -12.86 -2.67
N ALA A 52 -11.81 -12.13 -1.65
CA ALA A 52 -12.76 -12.60 -0.64
C ALA A 52 -14.22 -12.26 -0.98
N GLN A 53 -14.47 -11.57 -2.10
CA GLN A 53 -15.78 -11.08 -2.51
C GLN A 53 -16.47 -10.18 -1.46
N ILE A 54 -15.68 -9.39 -0.72
CA ILE A 54 -16.17 -8.40 0.23
C ILE A 54 -16.23 -7.05 -0.48
N ALA A 55 -17.39 -6.39 -0.43
CA ALA A 55 -17.50 -5.04 -0.97
C ALA A 55 -16.78 -4.03 -0.04
N ASP A 56 -16.16 -3.00 -0.61
CA ASP A 56 -15.50 -1.94 0.17
C ASP A 56 -16.46 -1.29 1.18
N ASP A 57 -17.75 -1.16 0.84
CA ASP A 57 -18.77 -0.63 1.76
C ASP A 57 -19.03 -1.51 2.98
N ASP A 58 -18.72 -2.81 2.91
CA ASP A 58 -18.89 -3.77 4.01
C ASP A 58 -17.61 -3.90 4.86
N PHE A 59 -16.57 -3.09 4.58
CA PHE A 59 -15.27 -3.16 5.24
C PHE A 59 -14.75 -1.76 5.63
N VAL A 60 -14.00 -1.67 6.72
CA VAL A 60 -13.29 -0.44 7.11
C VAL A 60 -11.91 -0.82 7.63
N ASN A 61 -10.86 -0.24 7.05
CA ASN A 61 -9.54 -0.27 7.67
C ASN A 61 -9.28 1.07 8.39
N LEU A 62 -8.60 1.02 9.53
CA LEU A 62 -8.23 2.20 10.30
C LEU A 62 -7.47 3.21 9.45
N PHE A 63 -6.49 2.76 8.66
CA PHE A 63 -5.70 3.63 7.80
C PHE A 63 -6.53 4.17 6.65
N ASP A 64 -7.39 3.35 6.02
CA ASP A 64 -8.27 3.85 4.96
C ASP A 64 -9.24 4.92 5.47
N PHE A 65 -9.74 4.77 6.70
CA PHE A 65 -10.63 5.74 7.32
C PHE A 65 -9.93 7.08 7.55
N PHE A 66 -8.76 7.08 8.21
CA PHE A 66 -8.05 8.31 8.53
C PHE A 66 -7.35 8.96 7.33
N ASN A 67 -6.92 8.18 6.34
CA ASN A 67 -6.30 8.70 5.12
C ASN A 67 -7.33 9.07 4.04
N GLY A 68 -8.64 8.97 4.32
CA GLY A 68 -9.68 9.29 3.35
C GLY A 68 -9.71 8.37 2.13
N SER A 69 -9.25 7.13 2.26
CA SER A 69 -9.20 6.11 1.20
C SER A 69 -10.22 4.98 1.36
N THR A 70 -11.33 5.18 2.08
CA THR A 70 -12.37 4.14 2.19
C THR A 70 -13.10 3.84 0.88
N SER A 71 -13.12 4.81 -0.05
CA SER A 71 -13.69 4.64 -1.39
C SER A 71 -12.76 5.29 -2.40
N VAL A 72 -12.01 4.46 -3.12
CA VAL A 72 -11.04 4.91 -4.12
C VAL A 72 -11.24 4.11 -5.39
N LYS A 73 -11.44 4.81 -6.50
CA LYS A 73 -11.48 4.18 -7.81
C LYS A 73 -10.07 3.68 -8.17
N ARG A 74 -9.97 2.40 -8.54
CA ARG A 74 -8.72 1.82 -9.03
C ARG A 74 -8.24 2.53 -10.29
N GLN A 75 -7.00 3.00 -10.24
CA GLN A 75 -6.28 3.52 -11.39
C GLN A 75 -4.81 3.12 -11.23
N ALA A 76 -4.34 2.17 -12.02
CA ALA A 76 -2.95 1.73 -11.94
C ALA A 76 -2.00 2.92 -12.16
N PHE A 77 -1.01 3.05 -11.28
CA PHE A 77 0.09 3.99 -11.46
C PHE A 77 1.29 3.22 -11.99
N ASN A 78 1.55 3.40 -13.27
CA ASN A 78 2.52 2.59 -14.00
C ASN A 78 3.87 3.28 -14.05
N LEU A 79 4.89 2.52 -14.48
CA LEU A 79 6.23 3.05 -14.70
C LEU A 79 6.24 4.28 -15.63
N ALA A 80 5.36 4.31 -16.63
CA ALA A 80 5.26 5.43 -17.57
C ALA A 80 4.78 6.73 -16.92
N ASP A 81 4.07 6.65 -15.80
CA ASP A 81 3.56 7.80 -15.05
C ASP A 81 4.57 8.33 -14.03
N PHE A 82 5.68 7.62 -13.83
CA PHE A 82 6.70 7.96 -12.84
C PHE A 82 7.86 8.73 -13.47
N GLU A 83 8.06 9.95 -13.00
CA GLU A 83 9.12 10.83 -13.47
C GLU A 83 10.48 10.41 -12.89
N VAL A 84 11.49 10.40 -13.75
CA VAL A 84 12.89 10.17 -13.40
C VAL A 84 13.76 11.19 -14.14
N PRO A 85 14.96 11.51 -13.65
CA PRO A 85 15.82 12.49 -14.30
C PRO A 85 16.08 12.16 -15.77
N ALA A 86 16.10 13.18 -16.62
CA ALA A 86 16.11 13.03 -18.07
C ALA A 86 17.43 12.42 -18.59
N ASP A 87 18.53 12.71 -17.90
CA ASP A 87 19.90 12.25 -18.19
C ASP A 87 20.26 10.95 -17.47
N ALA A 88 19.35 10.38 -16.67
CA ALA A 88 19.60 9.14 -15.98
C ALA A 88 19.56 7.92 -16.92
N ILE A 89 20.49 7.00 -16.70
CA ILE A 89 20.53 5.68 -17.33
C ILE A 89 19.55 4.76 -16.60
N LYS A 90 18.65 4.13 -17.37
CA LYS A 90 17.64 3.21 -16.84
C LYS A 90 17.98 1.78 -17.26
N THR A 91 18.13 0.88 -16.30
CA THR A 91 18.39 -0.54 -16.57
C THR A 91 17.29 -1.39 -15.95
N ARG A 92 16.59 -2.16 -16.78
CA ARG A 92 15.55 -3.08 -16.32
C ARG A 92 16.13 -4.49 -16.09
N LYS A 93 15.74 -5.10 -14.98
CA LYS A 93 15.96 -6.52 -14.68
C LYS A 93 14.69 -7.05 -14.02
N ASP A 94 14.04 -8.04 -14.63
CA ASP A 94 12.78 -8.60 -14.14
C ASP A 94 11.74 -7.49 -13.86
N ASN A 95 11.20 -7.45 -12.64
CA ASN A 95 10.22 -6.46 -12.19
C ASN A 95 10.87 -5.24 -11.50
N GLN A 96 12.13 -4.94 -11.79
CA GLN A 96 12.79 -3.75 -11.24
C GLN A 96 13.49 -2.92 -12.32
N VAL A 97 13.46 -1.61 -12.14
CA VAL A 97 14.19 -0.64 -12.96
C VAL A 97 15.15 0.13 -12.08
N GLN A 98 16.44 -0.02 -12.35
CA GLN A 98 17.51 0.74 -11.71
C GLN A 98 17.70 2.04 -12.46
N VAL A 99 17.83 3.15 -11.72
CA VAL A 99 18.03 4.48 -12.28
C VAL A 99 19.36 5.01 -11.76
N VAL A 100 20.30 5.24 -12.68
CA VAL A 100 21.65 5.70 -12.41
C VAL A 100 21.85 7.08 -13.01
N GLU A 101 22.24 8.04 -12.19
CA GLU A 101 22.54 9.42 -12.61
C GLU A 101 23.98 9.75 -12.21
N HIS A 102 24.76 10.32 -13.14
CA HIS A 102 26.18 10.64 -12.91
C HIS A 102 27.02 9.47 -12.37
N GLY A 103 26.72 8.24 -12.81
CA GLY A 103 27.41 7.01 -12.38
C GLY A 103 27.02 6.51 -10.98
N LYS A 104 26.01 7.12 -10.33
CA LYS A 104 25.50 6.71 -9.02
C LYS A 104 24.09 6.16 -9.13
N LEU A 105 23.81 5.04 -8.46
CA LEU A 105 22.45 4.52 -8.33
C LEU A 105 21.66 5.43 -7.40
N ILE A 106 20.65 6.12 -7.95
CA ILE A 106 19.83 7.09 -7.19
C ILE A 106 18.50 6.49 -6.74
N MET A 107 17.96 5.53 -7.48
CA MET A 107 16.75 4.80 -7.09
C MET A 107 16.60 3.44 -7.78
N ILE A 108 15.81 2.56 -7.16
CA ILE A 108 15.27 1.35 -7.77
C ILE A 108 13.74 1.42 -7.71
N ILE A 109 13.11 1.30 -8.87
CA ILE A 109 11.66 1.24 -9.02
C ILE A 109 11.26 -0.24 -9.11
N TYR A 110 10.43 -0.70 -8.17
CA TYR A 110 9.90 -2.05 -8.13
C TYR A 110 8.48 -2.08 -8.70
N LEU A 111 8.24 -3.02 -9.61
CA LEU A 111 6.97 -3.25 -10.29
C LEU A 111 6.27 -4.47 -9.70
N ARG A 112 4.94 -4.46 -9.73
CA ARG A 112 4.13 -5.63 -9.35
C ARG A 112 4.29 -6.71 -10.41
N ALA A 113 4.42 -7.97 -9.98
CA ALA A 113 4.72 -9.09 -10.85
C ALA A 113 3.73 -9.21 -12.02
N GLY A 114 4.27 -9.31 -13.25
CA GLY A 114 3.46 -9.45 -14.46
C GLY A 114 2.74 -8.17 -14.91
N THR A 115 3.07 -7.01 -14.35
CA THR A 115 2.44 -5.73 -14.67
C THR A 115 3.48 -4.61 -14.77
N GLU A 116 3.08 -3.46 -15.30
CA GLU A 116 3.87 -2.22 -15.28
C GLU A 116 3.52 -1.30 -14.09
N ALA A 117 2.63 -1.75 -13.20
CA ALA A 117 2.22 -0.99 -12.02
C ALA A 117 3.35 -0.94 -10.99
N ILE A 118 3.61 0.24 -10.44
CA ILE A 118 4.62 0.42 -9.40
C ILE A 118 4.10 -0.16 -8.08
N SER A 119 4.96 -0.95 -7.43
CA SER A 119 4.79 -1.39 -6.04
C SER A 119 5.39 -0.35 -5.11
N ASN A 120 6.66 -0.03 -5.32
CA ASN A 120 7.42 0.88 -4.49
C ASN A 120 8.67 1.40 -5.21
N VAL A 121 9.20 2.51 -4.70
CA VAL A 121 10.46 3.12 -5.15
C VAL A 121 11.37 3.28 -3.95
N GLN A 122 12.59 2.76 -4.06
CA GLN A 122 13.64 2.91 -3.07
C GLN A 122 14.64 3.96 -3.54
N TYR A 123 14.95 4.94 -2.70
CA TYR A 123 15.87 6.04 -3.00
C TYR A 123 17.17 5.89 -2.21
N PHE A 124 18.28 6.23 -2.84
CA PHE A 124 19.61 6.08 -2.26
C PHE A 124 20.34 7.42 -2.11
N ASP A 125 21.20 7.52 -1.10
CA ASP A 125 22.14 8.61 -0.94
C ASP A 125 23.36 8.45 -1.86
N VAL A 126 24.25 9.45 -1.82
CA VAL A 126 25.50 9.46 -2.60
C VAL A 126 26.46 8.31 -2.27
N ASN A 127 26.27 7.61 -1.14
CA ASN A 127 27.06 6.49 -0.67
C ASN A 127 26.35 5.14 -0.90
N GLY A 128 25.18 5.14 -1.54
CA GLY A 128 24.38 3.93 -1.81
C GLY A 128 23.55 3.44 -0.63
N ARG A 129 23.35 4.24 0.43
CA ARG A 129 22.47 3.91 1.56
C ARG A 129 21.04 4.28 1.25
N THR A 130 20.08 3.47 1.70
CA THR A 130 18.66 3.79 1.57
C THR A 130 18.33 5.04 2.38
N LEU A 131 17.80 6.06 1.72
CA LEU A 131 17.26 7.26 2.38
C LEU A 131 15.77 7.10 2.66
N LYS A 132 15.07 6.53 1.69
CA LYS A 132 13.61 6.58 1.63
C LYS A 132 13.04 5.44 0.83
N MET A 133 11.86 4.97 1.22
CA MET A 133 11.01 4.13 0.38
C MET A 133 9.63 4.77 0.26
N SER A 134 9.12 4.87 -0.97
CA SER A 134 7.74 5.27 -1.25
C SER A 134 6.97 4.07 -1.77
N TRP A 135 5.75 3.87 -1.30
CA TRP A 135 4.92 2.70 -1.59
C TRP A 135 3.57 3.12 -2.16
N TRP A 136 3.06 2.33 -3.09
CA TRP A 136 1.76 2.54 -3.74
C TRP A 136 0.76 1.47 -3.30
N ASP A 137 -0.47 1.90 -3.06
CA ASP A 137 -1.62 1.02 -2.85
C ASP A 137 -1.94 0.27 -4.16
N THR A 138 -2.56 -0.90 -4.11
CA THR A 138 -2.95 -1.64 -5.32
C THR A 138 -3.96 -0.88 -6.19
N ARG A 139 -4.66 0.09 -5.62
CA ARG A 139 -5.54 1.04 -6.32
C ARG A 139 -4.78 2.17 -7.01
N GLY A 140 -3.47 2.32 -6.75
CA GLY A 140 -2.53 3.10 -7.54
C GLY A 140 -2.20 4.51 -7.04
N PHE A 141 -2.53 4.88 -5.81
CA PHE A 141 -2.02 6.10 -5.19
C PHE A 141 -0.85 5.79 -4.25
N LYS A 142 0.08 6.74 -4.07
CA LYS A 142 1.14 6.64 -3.06
C LYS A 142 0.50 6.66 -1.69
N CYS A 143 0.72 5.63 -0.87
CA CYS A 143 0.02 5.45 0.40
C CYS A 143 0.94 5.42 1.63
N LEU A 144 2.24 5.19 1.44
CA LEU A 144 3.22 5.16 2.53
C LEU A 144 4.57 5.69 2.06
N GLU A 145 5.22 6.47 2.91
CA GLU A 145 6.63 6.83 2.80
C GLU A 145 7.37 6.46 4.08
N GLN A 146 8.52 5.83 3.94
CA GLN A 146 9.38 5.43 5.06
C GLN A 146 10.73 6.12 4.91
N LEU A 147 11.17 6.81 5.95
CA LEU A 147 12.49 7.44 6.03
C LEU A 147 13.42 6.58 6.88
N PHE A 148 14.67 6.46 6.45
CA PHE A 148 15.66 5.62 7.09
C PHE A 148 16.72 6.45 7.81
N ASP A 149 17.15 5.99 8.98
CA ASP A 149 18.27 6.56 9.72
C ASP A 149 19.64 6.09 9.20
N TRP A 150 20.71 6.54 9.84
CA TRP A 150 22.08 6.18 9.50
C TRP A 150 22.41 4.70 9.69
N ASP A 151 21.64 3.98 10.52
CA ASP A 151 21.77 2.54 10.76
C ASP A 151 20.93 1.71 9.76
N GLY A 152 20.19 2.38 8.87
CA GLY A 152 19.29 1.73 7.91
C GLY A 152 17.99 1.21 8.54
N LYS A 153 17.60 1.75 9.71
CA LYS A 153 16.30 1.47 10.33
C LYS A 153 15.28 2.53 9.93
N ILE A 154 14.00 2.16 9.94
CA ILE A 154 12.91 3.10 9.69
C ILE A 154 12.83 4.07 10.88
N ALA A 155 13.09 5.35 10.63
CA ALA A 155 12.97 6.42 11.61
C ALA A 155 11.57 7.04 11.62
N GLN A 156 10.93 7.11 10.44
CA GLN A 156 9.61 7.72 10.29
C GLN A 156 8.80 7.01 9.22
N GLU A 157 7.50 6.89 9.47
CA GLU A 157 6.49 6.45 8.50
C GLU A 157 5.47 7.58 8.32
N ALA A 158 5.14 7.91 7.08
CA ALA A 158 4.10 8.86 6.73
C ALA A 158 3.08 8.19 5.80
N TYR A 159 1.81 8.21 6.20
CA TYR A 159 0.71 7.59 5.46
C TYR A 159 -0.09 8.65 4.72
N PHE A 160 -0.35 8.35 3.44
CA PHE A 160 -0.91 9.29 2.49
C PHE A 160 -2.33 8.90 2.11
N GLY A 161 -3.15 9.92 1.88
CA GLY A 161 -4.46 9.78 1.25
C GLY A 161 -4.35 9.84 -0.27
N PRO A 162 -5.45 9.54 -0.99
CA PRO A 162 -5.53 9.68 -2.45
C PRO A 162 -5.39 11.15 -2.91
N ASP A 163 -5.56 12.10 -1.99
CA ASP A 163 -5.30 13.53 -2.19
C ASP A 163 -3.80 13.89 -2.22
N GLY A 164 -2.92 12.92 -1.93
CA GLY A 164 -1.48 13.12 -1.90
C GLY A 164 -0.96 13.81 -0.63
N LEU A 165 -1.81 14.04 0.37
CA LEU A 165 -1.45 14.65 1.65
C LEU A 165 -1.13 13.59 2.70
N ILE A 166 -0.35 13.96 3.71
CA ILE A 166 -0.07 13.12 4.88
C ILE A 166 -1.21 13.30 5.88
N HIS A 167 -1.90 12.22 6.22
CA HIS A 167 -2.98 12.24 7.23
C HIS A 167 -2.55 11.59 8.54
N MET A 168 -1.59 10.67 8.48
CA MET A 168 -1.01 10.02 9.66
C MET A 168 0.51 9.95 9.53
N ALA A 169 1.21 10.08 10.64
CA ALA A 169 2.66 9.86 10.71
C ALA A 169 3.04 9.19 12.02
N ASP A 170 4.05 8.33 11.98
CA ASP A 170 4.64 7.66 13.13
C ASP A 170 6.16 7.86 13.12
N CYS A 171 6.71 8.36 14.23
CA CYS A 171 8.14 8.50 14.44
C CYS A 171 8.61 7.38 15.37
N LYS A 172 9.46 6.49 14.85
CA LYS A 172 10.05 5.43 15.66
C LYS A 172 11.11 6.05 16.59
N LYS A 173 11.00 5.74 17.88
CA LYS A 173 11.98 6.16 18.90
C LYS A 173 13.14 5.20 18.98
#